data_AF-A0A0G1FZA5-F1
#
_entry.id   AF-A0A0G1FZA5-F1
#
_cell.length_a   1.000
_cell.length_b   1.000
_cell.length_c   1.000
_cell.angle_alpha   90.00
_cell.angle_beta   90.00
_cell.angle_gamma   90.00
#
_symmetry.space_group_name_H-M   'P 1'
#
loop_
_entity.id
_entity.type
_entity.pdbx_description
1 polymer ?
#
loop_
_entity_poly.entity_id
_entity_poly.type
_entity_poly.pdbx_seq_one_letter_code
_entity_poly.pdbx_strand_id
1 'polypeptide(L)'
;MDNSVGSVALNIEISLATMGQDQRHRTIHRGIPWFTREFYAPPVVCELGLSEDALALISEWTDLYLCEFGIPKSLGMIIAPYGAVVGYSKKCPINALVHEQGKRLCWCAQEEIYNVARKFREQLTGSPALEPHCFKTGVCAEGERYCGRDIIQREKGYYFPQRRV
;
A
#
# COMPACT_ATOMS: atom_id res chain seq x y z
N MET A 1 -19.64 18.81 1.90
CA MET A 1 -18.71 19.96 1.87
C MET A 1 -17.48 19.50 1.12
N ASP A 2 -17.43 19.78 -0.19
CA ASP A 2 -16.28 19.48 -1.05
C ASP A 2 -15.25 20.60 -0.90
N ASN A 3 -14.34 20.42 0.06
CA ASN A 3 -13.36 21.46 0.44
C ASN A 3 -12.06 21.35 -0.36
N SER A 4 -12.03 20.60 -1.46
CA SER A 4 -10.85 20.47 -2.31
C SER A 4 -11.19 20.76 -3.78
N VAL A 5 -10.53 21.75 -4.35
CA VAL A 5 -10.69 22.13 -5.76
C VAL A 5 -9.94 21.19 -6.71
N GLY A 6 -9.10 20.28 -6.19
CA GLY A 6 -8.31 19.33 -6.98
C GLY A 6 -8.38 17.89 -6.50
N SER A 7 -8.16 16.94 -7.42
CA SER A 7 -8.01 15.52 -7.11
C SER A 7 -6.95 14.87 -7.98
N VAL A 8 -6.22 13.89 -7.44
CA VAL A 8 -5.31 13.03 -8.20
C VAL A 8 -6.00 11.71 -8.50
N ALA A 9 -5.96 11.27 -9.76
CA ALA A 9 -6.43 9.95 -10.17
C ALA A 9 -5.23 9.05 -10.49
N LEU A 10 -5.28 7.81 -10.04
CA LEU A 10 -4.24 6.81 -10.28
C LEU A 10 -4.85 5.40 -10.31
N ASN A 11 -4.15 4.48 -10.96
CA ASN A 11 -4.38 3.05 -10.83
C ASN A 11 -3.35 2.48 -9.87
N ILE A 12 -3.78 1.61 -8.98
CA ILE A 12 -2.89 0.96 -8.02
C ILE A 12 -3.05 -0.55 -8.08
N GLU A 13 -1.93 -1.24 -7.91
CA GLU A 13 -1.83 -2.68 -7.79
C GLU A 13 -1.09 -2.99 -6.49
N ILE A 14 -1.77 -3.73 -5.61
CA ILE A 14 -1.30 -4.07 -4.27
C ILE A 14 -1.87 -5.43 -3.87
N SER A 15 -1.31 -6.05 -2.84
CA SER A 15 -1.86 -7.26 -2.25
C SER A 15 -3.24 -7.02 -1.66
N LEU A 16 -4.05 -8.07 -1.62
CA LEU A 16 -5.38 -8.07 -1.01
C LEU A 16 -5.33 -7.63 0.46
N ALA A 17 -4.30 -8.03 1.21
CA ALA A 17 -4.10 -7.56 2.59
C ALA A 17 -3.88 -6.04 2.65
N THR A 18 -3.02 -5.50 1.78
CA THR A 18 -2.74 -4.07 1.73
C THR A 18 -3.93 -3.26 1.24
N MET A 19 -4.74 -3.81 0.35
CA MET A 19 -6.02 -3.21 -0.06
C MET A 19 -6.96 -2.99 1.14
N GLY A 20 -7.05 -3.97 2.05
CA GLY A 20 -7.82 -3.83 3.28
C GLY A 20 -7.37 -2.65 4.16
N GLN A 21 -6.07 -2.35 4.18
CA GLN A 21 -5.55 -1.16 4.86
C GLN A 21 -5.85 0.12 4.10
N ASP A 22 -5.64 0.15 2.78
CA ASP A 22 -5.89 1.31 1.94
C ASP A 22 -7.34 1.78 2.03
N GLN A 23 -8.30 0.85 1.98
CA GLN A 23 -9.74 1.12 2.08
C GLN A 23 -10.17 1.84 3.38
N ARG A 24 -9.32 1.88 4.41
CA ARG A 24 -9.61 2.60 5.67
C ARG A 24 -9.59 4.12 5.52
N HIS A 25 -9.01 4.66 4.45
CA HIS A 25 -9.12 6.09 4.10
C HIS A 25 -10.44 6.37 3.37
N ARG A 26 -11.50 6.56 4.16
CA ARG A 26 -12.91 6.63 3.71
C ARG A 26 -13.24 7.81 2.80
N THR A 27 -12.42 8.87 2.82
CA THR A 27 -12.60 10.07 1.99
C THR A 27 -11.99 9.94 0.60
N ILE A 28 -11.33 8.81 0.31
CA ILE A 28 -10.77 8.51 -1.01
C ILE A 28 -11.73 7.61 -1.78
N HIS A 29 -12.04 8.00 -3.02
CA HIS A 29 -12.91 7.22 -3.89
C HIS A 29 -12.11 6.12 -4.60
N ARG A 30 -12.70 4.94 -4.71
CA ARG A 30 -12.09 3.76 -5.32
C ARG A 30 -13.06 3.11 -6.30
N GLY A 31 -12.53 2.61 -7.40
CA GLY A 31 -13.26 1.77 -8.34
C GLY A 31 -13.47 0.36 -7.82
N ILE A 32 -14.14 -0.46 -8.63
CA ILE A 32 -14.32 -1.89 -8.37
C ILE A 32 -12.97 -2.59 -8.57
N PRO A 33 -12.50 -3.39 -7.59
CA PRO A 33 -11.24 -4.11 -7.71
C PRO A 33 -11.33 -5.28 -8.68
N TRP A 34 -10.20 -5.66 -9.27
CA TRP A 34 -10.04 -6.90 -10.02
C TRP A 34 -8.75 -7.61 -9.59
N PHE A 35 -8.74 -8.94 -9.64
CA PHE A 35 -7.51 -9.72 -9.44
C PHE A 35 -6.63 -9.65 -10.69
N THR A 36 -5.34 -9.37 -10.51
CA THR A 36 -4.36 -9.31 -11.62
C THR A 36 -3.79 -10.67 -11.97
N ARG A 37 -3.98 -11.68 -11.10
CA ARG A 37 -3.31 -13.00 -11.13
C ARG A 37 -1.84 -12.96 -10.73
N GLU A 38 -1.35 -11.82 -10.25
CA GLU A 38 -0.02 -11.68 -9.69
C GLU A 38 -0.03 -11.98 -8.18
N PHE A 39 1.15 -12.23 -7.63
CA PHE A 39 1.35 -12.46 -6.21
C PHE A 39 2.39 -11.50 -5.63
N TYR A 40 2.03 -10.85 -4.53
CA TYR A 40 2.96 -10.12 -3.70
C TYR A 40 3.56 -11.06 -2.65
N ALA A 41 4.83 -11.42 -2.85
CA ALA A 41 5.64 -12.07 -1.83
C ALA A 41 6.21 -11.00 -0.88
N PRO A 42 5.84 -10.99 0.42
CA PRO A 42 6.43 -10.06 1.38
C PRO A 42 7.94 -10.27 1.49
N PRO A 43 8.75 -9.22 1.66
CA PRO A 43 10.21 -9.41 1.69
C PRO A 43 10.72 -10.35 2.77
N VAL A 44 10.06 -10.43 3.93
CA VAL A 44 10.39 -11.43 4.96
C VAL A 44 10.26 -12.87 4.44
N VAL A 45 9.28 -13.15 3.57
CA VAL A 45 9.13 -14.47 2.93
C VAL A 45 10.28 -14.72 1.97
N CYS A 46 10.71 -13.70 1.23
CA CYS A 46 11.85 -13.78 0.32
C CYS A 46 13.18 -14.00 1.06
N GLU A 47 13.44 -13.25 2.13
CA GLU A 47 14.65 -13.36 2.95
C GLU A 47 14.76 -14.72 3.65
N LEU A 48 13.62 -15.34 3.98
CA LEU A 48 13.57 -16.69 4.55
C LEU A 48 13.70 -17.81 3.50
N GLY A 49 13.79 -17.48 2.21
CA GLY A 49 13.85 -18.47 1.13
C GLY A 49 12.54 -19.23 0.89
N LEU A 50 11.41 -18.69 1.35
CA LEU A 50 10.08 -19.31 1.26
C LEU A 50 9.27 -18.83 0.05
N SER A 51 9.89 -18.10 -0.88
CA SER A 51 9.21 -17.55 -2.06
C SER A 51 8.64 -18.62 -2.98
N GLU A 52 9.35 -19.73 -3.19
CA GLU A 52 8.88 -20.82 -4.06
C GLU A 52 7.65 -21.51 -3.47
N ASP A 53 7.69 -21.85 -2.18
CA ASP A 53 6.55 -22.43 -1.46
C ASP A 53 5.33 -21.51 -1.49
N ALA A 54 5.55 -20.21 -1.27
CA ALA A 54 4.49 -19.22 -1.34
C ALA A 54 3.91 -19.14 -2.75
N LEU A 55 4.73 -19.12 -3.80
CA LEU A 55 4.26 -19.09 -5.19
C LEU A 55 3.51 -20.38 -5.58
N ALA A 56 3.94 -21.55 -5.10
CA ALA A 56 3.27 -22.82 -5.35
C ALA A 56 1.83 -22.81 -4.81
N LEU A 57 1.63 -22.39 -3.56
CA LEU A 57 0.29 -22.27 -2.95
C LEU A 57 -0.63 -21.31 -3.73
N ILE A 58 -0.06 -20.29 -4.36
CA ILE A 58 -0.83 -19.28 -5.11
C ILE A 58 -1.16 -19.76 -6.51
N SER A 59 -0.30 -20.57 -7.12
CA SER A 59 -0.61 -21.24 -8.38
C SER A 59 -1.87 -22.08 -8.23
N GLU A 60 -1.97 -22.89 -7.16
CA GLU A 60 -3.16 -23.71 -6.88
C GLU A 60 -4.43 -22.86 -6.75
N TRP A 61 -4.36 -21.73 -6.04
CA TRP A 61 -5.50 -20.81 -5.96
C TRP A 61 -5.85 -20.19 -7.32
N THR A 62 -4.84 -19.86 -8.14
CA THR A 62 -5.06 -19.26 -9.45
C THR A 62 -5.78 -20.24 -10.37
N ASP A 63 -5.38 -21.51 -10.37
CA ASP A 63 -6.01 -22.58 -11.15
C ASP A 63 -7.48 -22.78 -10.73
N LEU A 64 -7.74 -22.76 -9.41
CA LEU A 64 -9.10 -22.75 -8.86
C LEU A 64 -9.90 -21.53 -9.34
N TYR A 65 -9.35 -20.32 -9.21
CA TYR A 65 -10.01 -19.07 -9.59
C TYR A 65 -10.29 -18.97 -11.10
N LEU A 66 -9.46 -19.58 -11.94
CA LEU A 66 -9.59 -19.61 -13.40
C LEU A 66 -10.60 -20.64 -13.94
N CYS A 67 -11.38 -21.25 -13.05
CA CYS A 67 -12.46 -22.18 -13.35
C CYS A 67 -12.00 -23.58 -13.82
N GLU A 68 -10.72 -23.95 -13.70
CA GLU A 68 -10.26 -25.30 -14.08
C GLU A 68 -11.01 -26.40 -13.31
N PHE A 69 -11.53 -26.08 -12.12
CA PHE A 69 -12.25 -27.00 -11.24
C PHE A 69 -13.77 -26.73 -11.17
N GLY A 70 -14.33 -25.88 -12.03
CA GLY A 70 -15.77 -25.61 -12.08
C GLY A 70 -16.35 -24.85 -10.88
N ILE A 71 -15.51 -24.21 -10.06
CA ILE A 71 -15.96 -23.41 -8.91
C ILE A 71 -16.54 -22.05 -9.35
N PRO A 72 -17.58 -21.52 -8.68
CA PRO A 72 -18.05 -20.18 -8.94
C PRO A 72 -16.96 -19.13 -8.67
N LYS A 73 -16.83 -18.15 -9.56
CA LYS A 73 -15.85 -17.06 -9.42
C LYS A 73 -15.92 -16.36 -8.06
N SER A 74 -17.13 -16.13 -7.54
CA SER A 74 -17.35 -15.52 -6.22
C SER A 74 -16.71 -16.32 -5.09
N LEU A 75 -16.75 -17.66 -5.15
CA LEU A 75 -16.11 -18.53 -4.17
C LEU A 75 -14.59 -18.44 -4.29
N GLY A 76 -14.06 -18.48 -5.52
CA GLY A 76 -12.63 -18.28 -5.77
C GLY A 76 -12.10 -16.95 -5.22
N MET A 77 -12.92 -15.89 -5.27
CA MET A 77 -12.60 -14.59 -4.66
C MET A 77 -12.61 -14.62 -3.13
N ILE A 78 -13.51 -15.37 -2.49
CA ILE A 78 -13.62 -15.46 -1.02
C ILE A 78 -12.41 -16.17 -0.41
N ILE A 79 -11.89 -17.19 -1.09
CA ILE A 79 -10.71 -17.95 -0.65
C ILE A 79 -9.39 -17.34 -1.12
N ALA A 80 -9.44 -16.12 -1.66
CA ALA A 80 -8.25 -15.47 -2.19
C ALA A 80 -7.18 -15.27 -1.09
N PRO A 81 -5.93 -15.69 -1.34
CA PRO A 81 -4.84 -15.53 -0.40
C PRO A 81 -4.47 -14.06 -0.26
N TYR A 82 -4.00 -13.66 0.91
CA TYR A 82 -3.76 -12.24 1.21
C TYR A 82 -2.69 -11.57 0.34
N GLY A 83 -1.74 -12.34 -0.20
CA GLY A 83 -0.76 -11.82 -1.15
C GLY A 83 -1.26 -11.75 -2.60
N ALA A 84 -2.46 -12.26 -2.93
CA ALA A 84 -3.03 -12.10 -4.26
C ALA A 84 -3.16 -10.61 -4.59
N VAL A 85 -2.65 -10.22 -5.76
CA VAL A 85 -2.61 -8.81 -6.16
C VAL A 85 -3.94 -8.42 -6.79
N VAL A 86 -4.40 -7.25 -6.39
CA VAL A 86 -5.62 -6.61 -6.86
C VAL A 86 -5.30 -5.25 -7.45
N GLY A 87 -5.89 -4.98 -8.61
CA GLY A 87 -5.87 -3.69 -9.27
C GLY A 87 -7.15 -2.91 -9.01
N TYR A 88 -7.05 -1.59 -8.83
CA TYR A 88 -8.20 -0.68 -8.83
C TYR A 88 -7.82 0.76 -9.14
N SER A 89 -8.80 1.53 -9.63
CA SER A 89 -8.67 2.98 -9.79
C SER A 89 -8.94 3.69 -8.47
N LYS A 90 -8.21 4.78 -8.23
CA LYS A 90 -8.28 5.58 -7.02
C LYS A 90 -8.34 7.06 -7.39
N LYS A 91 -9.30 7.79 -6.83
CA LYS A 91 -9.43 9.25 -6.99
C LYS A 91 -9.34 9.92 -5.62
N CYS A 92 -8.25 10.64 -5.41
CA CYS A 92 -7.87 11.23 -4.13
C CYS A 92 -8.08 12.75 -4.16
N PRO A 93 -9.08 13.30 -3.45
CA PRO A 93 -9.07 14.71 -3.06
C PRO A 93 -7.73 15.08 -2.42
N ILE A 94 -7.16 16.26 -2.72
CA ILE A 94 -5.81 16.62 -2.23
C ILE A 94 -5.69 16.52 -0.70
N ASN A 95 -6.71 16.96 0.05
CA ASN A 95 -6.70 16.88 1.51
C ASN A 95 -6.68 15.42 2.01
N ALA A 96 -7.43 14.54 1.34
CA ALA A 96 -7.45 13.11 1.66
C ALA A 96 -6.10 12.46 1.33
N LEU A 97 -5.48 12.87 0.22
CA LEU A 97 -4.14 12.42 -0.18
C LEU A 97 -3.07 12.83 0.85
N VAL A 98 -3.08 14.08 1.31
CA VAL A 98 -2.14 14.56 2.35
C VAL A 98 -2.30 13.75 3.63
N HIS A 99 -3.54 13.51 4.07
CA HIS A 99 -3.82 12.68 5.24
C HIS A 99 -3.30 11.25 5.09
N GLU A 100 -3.59 10.63 3.94
CA GLU A 100 -3.12 9.29 3.63
C GLU A 100 -1.59 9.20 3.61
N GLN A 101 -0.92 10.10 2.89
CA GLN A 101 0.54 10.11 2.81
C GLN A 101 1.17 10.32 4.20
N GLY A 102 0.58 11.21 5.01
CA GLY A 102 1.02 11.42 6.40
C GLY A 102 0.96 10.16 7.27
N LYS A 103 0.02 9.24 7.00
CA LYS A 103 -0.11 7.97 7.72
C LYS A 103 0.69 6.83 7.08
N ARG A 104 0.72 6.73 5.75
CA ARG A 104 1.37 5.61 5.03
C ARG A 104 2.87 5.79 4.87
N LEU A 105 3.40 7.01 4.94
CA LEU A 105 4.85 7.25 5.01
C LEU A 105 5.44 7.07 6.41
N CYS A 106 4.64 6.68 7.41
CA CYS A 106 5.09 6.41 8.79
C CYS A 106 5.81 5.05 8.90
N TRP A 107 6.80 4.93 9.80
CA TRP A 107 7.49 3.65 10.07
C TRP A 107 6.58 2.57 10.69
N CYS A 108 5.46 2.97 11.32
CA CYS A 108 4.45 2.02 11.78
C CYS A 108 3.58 1.43 10.65
N ALA A 109 3.62 1.99 9.44
CA ALA A 109 2.86 1.44 8.32
C ALA A 109 3.51 0.14 7.83
N GLN A 110 2.69 -0.83 7.43
CA GLN A 110 3.16 -2.06 6.76
C GLN A 110 4.05 -1.69 5.57
N GLU A 111 5.08 -2.49 5.36
CA GLU A 111 6.11 -2.25 4.36
C GLU A 111 5.55 -1.98 2.95
N GLU A 112 4.62 -2.81 2.48
CA GLU A 112 4.03 -2.68 1.15
C GLU A 112 3.32 -1.33 0.95
N ILE A 113 2.40 -0.97 1.85
CA ILE A 113 1.65 0.29 1.74
C ILE A 113 2.55 1.51 1.89
N TYR A 114 3.62 1.39 2.68
CA TYR A 114 4.66 2.40 2.75
C TYR A 114 5.39 2.56 1.42
N ASN A 115 5.83 1.46 0.81
CA ASN A 115 6.55 1.48 -0.46
C ASN A 115 5.66 2.01 -1.60
N VAL A 116 4.37 1.71 -1.59
CA VAL A 116 3.37 2.28 -2.51
C VAL A 116 3.24 3.79 -2.30
N ALA A 117 3.10 4.25 -1.05
CA ALA A 117 3.00 5.68 -0.74
C ALA A 117 4.28 6.44 -1.15
N ARG A 118 5.46 5.84 -0.92
CA ARG A 118 6.75 6.38 -1.36
C ARG A 118 6.81 6.54 -2.88
N LYS A 119 6.49 5.49 -3.65
CA LYS A 119 6.46 5.55 -5.13
C LYS A 119 5.50 6.64 -5.61
N PHE A 120 4.34 6.78 -4.97
CA PHE A 120 3.37 7.81 -5.34
C PHE A 120 3.92 9.22 -5.05
N ARG A 121 4.58 9.43 -3.90
CA ARG A 121 5.26 10.71 -3.60
C ARG A 121 6.31 11.05 -4.66
N GLU A 122 7.09 10.07 -5.12
CA GLU A 122 8.12 10.25 -6.15
C GLU A 122 7.52 10.67 -7.50
N GLN A 123 6.37 10.10 -7.88
CA GLN A 123 5.65 10.48 -9.10
C GLN A 123 5.08 11.90 -9.04
N LEU A 124 4.74 12.39 -7.85
CA LEU A 124 4.25 13.76 -7.61
C LEU A 124 5.38 14.74 -7.26
N THR A 125 6.58 14.51 -7.80
CA THR A 125 7.80 15.33 -7.65
C THR A 125 8.17 15.66 -6.20
N GLY A 126 7.74 14.86 -5.22
CA GLY A 126 8.09 15.07 -3.82
C GLY A 126 7.44 16.31 -3.20
N SER A 127 6.22 16.68 -3.61
CA SER A 127 5.50 17.83 -3.05
C SER A 127 5.57 17.87 -1.51
N PRO A 128 6.08 18.98 -0.91
CA PRO A 128 6.21 19.12 0.55
C PRO A 128 4.88 18.95 1.29
N ALA A 129 3.75 19.19 0.61
CA ALA A 129 2.43 18.98 1.18
C ALA A 129 2.21 17.52 1.64
N LEU A 130 2.80 16.56 0.92
CA LEU A 130 2.62 15.11 1.15
C LEU A 130 3.49 14.55 2.28
N GLU A 131 4.39 15.35 2.84
CA GLU A 131 5.32 14.88 3.85
C GLU A 131 4.62 14.72 5.21
N PRO A 132 4.95 13.66 5.97
CA PRO A 132 4.38 13.43 7.29
C PRO A 132 4.84 14.51 8.26
N HIS A 133 4.08 14.69 9.35
CA HIS A 133 4.34 15.71 10.36
C HIS A 133 5.79 15.68 10.88
N CYS A 134 6.32 14.48 11.16
CA CYS A 134 7.67 14.30 11.68
C CYS A 134 8.78 14.78 10.74
N PHE A 135 8.56 14.72 9.42
CA PHE A 135 9.52 15.30 8.47
C PHE A 135 9.54 16.82 8.58
N LYS A 136 8.36 17.45 8.65
CA LYS A 136 8.21 18.91 8.71
C LYS A 136 8.72 19.49 10.02
N THR A 137 8.32 18.91 11.15
CA THR A 137 8.57 19.50 12.48
C THR A 137 9.78 18.94 13.20
N GLY A 138 10.26 17.76 12.81
CA GLY A 138 11.31 17.06 13.55
C GLY A 138 10.76 16.34 14.79
N VAL A 139 9.43 16.28 14.96
CA VAL A 139 8.76 15.70 16.12
C VAL A 139 7.79 14.60 15.69
N CYS A 140 7.85 13.43 16.33
CA CYS A 140 6.93 12.35 16.03
C CYS A 140 5.51 12.67 16.50
N ALA A 141 4.53 12.59 15.58
CA ALA A 141 3.12 12.80 15.91
C ALA A 141 2.49 11.64 16.70
N GLU A 142 3.16 10.48 16.80
CA GLU A 142 2.68 9.32 17.56
C GLU A 142 3.11 9.39 19.05
N GLY A 143 3.92 10.38 19.44
CA GLY A 143 4.34 10.60 20.83
C GLY A 143 5.10 9.39 21.38
N GLU A 144 4.60 8.81 22.47
CA GLU A 144 5.15 7.59 23.10
C GLU A 144 5.12 6.36 22.18
N ARG A 145 4.22 6.33 21.19
CA ARG A 145 4.16 5.28 20.15
C ARG A 145 5.11 5.56 18.99
N TYR A 146 6.24 6.20 19.28
CA TYR A 146 7.24 6.55 18.30
C TYR A 146 7.71 5.32 17.53
N CYS A 147 7.76 5.48 16.21
CA CYS A 147 8.02 4.40 15.27
C CYS A 147 9.50 4.01 15.12
N GLY A 148 10.39 4.57 15.94
CA GLY A 148 11.84 4.28 15.92
C GLY A 148 12.62 4.94 14.78
N ARG A 149 11.96 5.69 13.88
CA ARG A 149 12.59 6.29 12.70
C ARG A 149 13.50 7.46 13.03
N ASP A 150 14.80 7.35 12.75
CA ASP A 150 15.76 8.45 12.88
C ASP A 150 15.30 9.72 12.13
N ILE A 151 14.81 10.70 12.90
CA ILE A 151 14.23 11.93 12.37
C ILE A 151 15.32 12.85 11.79
N ILE A 152 16.57 12.71 12.25
CA ILE A 152 17.72 13.53 11.80
C ILE A 152 17.99 13.28 10.30
N GLN A 153 17.63 12.11 9.77
CA GLN A 153 17.74 11.80 8.34
C GLN A 153 16.98 12.78 7.43
N ARG A 154 16.04 13.57 7.96
CA ARG A 154 15.30 14.57 7.18
C ARG A 154 16.21 15.63 6.57
N GLU A 155 17.33 15.92 7.23
CA GLU A 155 18.32 16.93 6.81
C GLU A 155 19.34 16.35 5.81
N LYS A 156 19.44 15.01 5.74
CA LYS A 156 20.44 14.28 4.94
C LYS A 156 19.89 13.75 3.61
N GLY A 157 18.61 14.02 3.30
CA GLY A 157 17.96 13.64 2.04
C GLY A 157 17.50 12.18 1.93
N TYR A 158 17.82 11.31 2.88
CA TYR A 158 17.49 9.87 2.85
C TYR A 158 16.27 9.50 3.71
N TYR A 159 15.29 10.39 3.85
CA TYR A 159 14.22 10.22 4.84
C TYR A 159 13.18 9.15 4.48
N PHE A 160 12.93 8.90 3.18
CA PHE A 160 11.95 7.93 2.70
C PHE A 160 12.64 6.78 1.94
N PRO A 161 13.46 5.94 2.61
CA PRO A 161 14.13 4.86 1.90
C PRO A 161 13.14 3.77 1.52
N GLN A 162 13.47 2.98 0.50
CA GLN A 162 12.76 1.73 0.23
C GLN A 162 13.00 0.75 1.37
N ARG A 163 11.93 0.21 1.95
CA ARG A 163 12.03 -0.82 2.98
C ARG A 163 12.12 -2.20 2.33
N ARG A 164 12.82 -3.11 3.01
CA ARG A 164 13.10 -4.48 2.55
C ARG A 164 12.74 -5.54 3.58
N VAL A 165 12.33 -5.15 4.80
CA VAL A 165 11.76 -5.98 5.86
C VAL A 165 10.86 -5.10 6.72
#